data_AF-A0A3D1ZDX6-F1
#
_entry.id   AF-A0A3D1ZDX6-F1
#
_cell.length_a   1.000
_cell.length_b   1.000
_cell.length_c   1.000
_cell.angle_alpha   90.00
_cell.angle_beta   90.00
_cell.angle_gamma   90.00
#
_symmetry.space_group_name_H-M   'P 1'
#
loop_
_entity.id
_entity.type
_entity.pdbx_description
1 polymer ?
#
loop_
_entity_poly.entity_id
_entity_poly.type
_entity_poly.pdbx_seq_one_letter_code
_entity_poly.pdbx_strand_id
1 'polypeptide(L)'
;LDTDPEGRLVQLKPAFGGSIVAPILSNTSPQMATVRPGILTACEPDRSIEPLTQDLPINDLGEARVTILESVSDESLEGVELEHSRRVIGVGKGIGGPENLPMVRS
;
A
#
# COMPACT_ATOMS: atom_id res chain seq x y z
N LEU A 1 -12.13 6.15 -5.11
CA LEU A 1 -13.07 5.82 -4.00
C LEU A 1 -14.41 6.38 -4.40
N ASP A 2 -15.49 5.76 -3.95
CA ASP A 2 -16.84 6.17 -4.29
C ASP A 2 -17.67 6.36 -3.01
N THR A 3 -18.75 7.12 -3.12
CA THR A 3 -19.67 7.41 -2.01
C THR A 3 -21.10 7.16 -2.46
N ASP A 4 -21.91 6.56 -1.59
CA ASP A 4 -23.34 6.40 -1.85
C ASP A 4 -24.11 7.72 -1.64
N PRO A 5 -25.41 7.79 -1.99
CA PRO A 5 -26.22 9.00 -1.81
C PRO A 5 -26.33 9.48 -0.35
N GLU A 6 -26.12 8.59 0.61
CA GLU A 6 -26.11 8.89 2.05
C GLU A 6 -24.72 9.35 2.55
N GLY A 7 -23.72 9.44 1.67
CA GLY A 7 -22.37 9.89 1.98
C GLY A 7 -21.49 8.83 2.66
N ARG A 8 -21.86 7.54 2.60
CA ARG A 8 -21.04 6.44 3.12
C ARG A 8 -19.97 6.04 2.11
N LEU A 9 -18.81 5.63 2.63
CA LEU A 9 -17.70 5.15 1.83
C LEU A 9 -18.03 3.80 1.21
N VAL A 10 -18.03 3.73 -0.13
CA VAL A 10 -18.17 2.48 -0.88
C VAL A 10 -16.79 1.83 -1.04
N GLN A 11 -16.57 0.71 -0.35
CA GLN A 11 -15.30 -0.01 -0.37
C GLN A 11 -15.37 -1.17 -1.36
N LEU A 12 -14.71 -1.02 -2.52
CA LEU A 12 -14.66 -2.06 -3.55
C LEU A 12 -13.55 -3.05 -3.24
N LYS A 13 -13.92 -4.26 -2.78
CA LYS A 13 -12.96 -5.31 -2.42
C LYS A 13 -13.05 -6.50 -3.39
N PRO A 14 -11.97 -6.86 -4.09
CA PRO A 14 -11.94 -8.10 -4.86
C PRO A 14 -11.91 -9.31 -3.93
N ALA A 15 -12.68 -10.34 -4.28
CA ALA A 15 -12.79 -11.61 -3.56
C ALA A 15 -12.67 -12.80 -4.55
N PHE A 16 -12.56 -14.02 -4.01
CA PHE A 16 -12.50 -15.25 -4.81
C PHE A 16 -11.45 -15.21 -5.93
N GLY A 17 -10.19 -14.95 -5.57
CA GLY A 17 -9.09 -14.85 -6.53
C GLY A 17 -9.17 -13.65 -7.47
N GLY A 18 -10.05 -12.67 -7.20
CA GLY A 18 -10.26 -11.48 -8.03
C GLY A 18 -11.42 -11.61 -9.03
N SER A 19 -12.12 -12.76 -9.05
CA SER A 19 -13.23 -12.98 -9.98
C SER A 19 -14.50 -12.19 -9.64
N ILE A 20 -14.65 -11.77 -8.39
CA ILE A 20 -15.80 -11.01 -7.90
C ILE A 20 -15.30 -9.73 -7.24
N VAL A 21 -16.00 -8.63 -7.48
CA VAL A 21 -15.81 -7.37 -6.75
C VAL A 21 -17.07 -7.10 -5.92
N ALA A 22 -16.90 -7.02 -4.60
CA ALA A 22 -18.00 -6.74 -3.68
C ALA A 22 -17.94 -5.29 -3.19
N PRO A 23 -19.04 -4.51 -3.31
CA PRO A 23 -19.16 -3.24 -2.61
C PRO A 23 -19.45 -3.48 -1.13
N ILE A 24 -18.63 -2.94 -0.24
CA ILE A 24 -18.76 -3.06 1.21
C ILE A 24 -19.04 -1.67 1.79
N LEU A 25 -20.07 -1.57 2.63
CA LEU A 25 -20.46 -0.36 3.36
C LEU A 25 -20.30 -0.61 4.87
N SER A 26 -19.77 0.38 5.59
CA SER A 26 -19.66 0.34 7.05
C SER A 26 -20.90 0.94 7.70
N ASN A 27 -21.43 0.27 8.73
CA ASN A 27 -22.54 0.79 9.55
C ASN A 27 -22.06 1.54 10.80
N THR A 28 -20.74 1.59 11.03
CA THR A 28 -20.11 2.21 12.21
C THR A 28 -19.27 3.41 11.81
N SER A 29 -19.11 4.34 12.74
CA SER A 29 -18.23 5.50 12.62
C SER A 29 -17.07 5.41 13.62
N PRO A 30 -15.82 5.75 13.24
CA PRO A 30 -15.40 6.19 11.91
C PRO A 30 -15.43 5.07 10.87
N GLN A 31 -15.66 5.43 9.62
CA GLN A 31 -15.56 4.50 8.49
C GLN A 31 -14.08 4.37 8.11
N MET A 32 -13.57 3.14 8.03
CA MET A 32 -12.16 2.87 7.78
C MET A 32 -11.99 1.83 6.68
N ALA A 33 -10.98 2.03 5.84
CA ALA A 33 -10.56 1.09 4.80
C ALA A 33 -9.04 1.14 4.64
N THR A 34 -8.42 0.01 4.35
CA THR A 34 -7.04 -0.03 3.87
C THR A 34 -7.03 -0.03 2.35
N VAL A 35 -6.16 0.78 1.76
CA VAL A 35 -5.97 0.86 0.30
C VAL A 35 -4.60 0.30 -0.02
N ARG A 36 -4.51 -0.55 -1.06
CA ARG A 36 -3.22 -1.07 -1.50
C ARG A 36 -2.35 0.07 -2.06
N PRO A 37 -1.04 0.10 -1.77
CA PRO A 37 -0.13 1.04 -2.41
C PRO A 37 -0.26 1.02 -3.93
N GLY A 38 -0.13 2.18 -4.56
CA GLY A 38 -0.18 2.34 -6.02
C GLY A 38 -1.57 2.30 -6.67
N ILE A 39 -2.65 2.03 -5.92
CA ILE A 39 -4.02 2.02 -6.47
C ILE A 39 -4.54 3.44 -6.79
N LEU A 40 -4.13 4.43 -6.00
CA LEU A 40 -4.56 5.82 -6.17
C LEU A 40 -3.42 6.65 -6.76
N THR A 41 -3.76 7.56 -7.68
CA THR A 41 -2.83 8.54 -8.21
C THR A 41 -2.63 9.66 -7.19
N ALA A 42 -1.37 10.00 -6.90
CA ALA A 42 -1.05 11.15 -6.06
C ALA A 42 -1.56 12.45 -6.71
N CYS A 43 -2.05 13.39 -5.90
CA CYS A 43 -2.39 14.72 -6.39
C CYS A 43 -1.11 15.54 -6.67
N GLU A 44 -1.22 16.48 -7.60
CA GLU A 44 -0.16 17.48 -7.80
C GLU A 44 -0.08 18.40 -6.56
N PRO A 45 1.12 18.68 -6.02
CA PRO A 45 1.26 19.55 -4.86
C PRO A 45 0.80 20.99 -5.17
N ASP A 46 -0.19 21.47 -4.41
CA ASP A 46 -0.63 22.86 -4.46
C ASP A 46 0.05 23.68 -3.35
N ARG A 47 0.98 24.55 -3.76
CA ARG A 47 1.76 25.41 -2.84
C ARG A 47 0.99 26.64 -2.35
N SER A 48 -0.21 26.88 -2.85
CA SER A 48 -1.06 28.00 -2.39
C SER A 48 -1.83 27.68 -1.12
N ILE A 49 -1.88 26.40 -0.73
CA ILE A 49 -2.60 25.95 0.46
C ILE A 49 -1.75 26.19 1.72
N GLU A 50 -2.29 26.97 2.65
CA GLU A 50 -1.79 27.05 4.02
C GLU A 50 -2.54 26.02 4.89
N PRO A 51 -1.90 24.92 5.33
CA PRO A 51 -2.57 23.89 6.12
C PRO A 51 -2.80 24.34 7.56
N LEU A 52 -3.91 23.89 8.15
CA LEU A 52 -4.10 23.98 9.59
C LEU A 52 -3.27 22.89 10.29
N THR A 53 -2.30 23.29 11.09
CA THR A 53 -1.53 22.37 11.95
C THR A 53 -2.15 22.36 13.34
N GLN A 54 -2.46 21.16 13.84
CA GLN A 54 -2.97 20.96 15.21
C GLN A 54 -2.11 19.92 15.91
N ASP A 55 -1.55 20.29 17.06
CA ASP A 55 -0.92 19.34 17.96
C ASP A 55 -1.99 18.54 18.71
N LEU A 56 -1.94 17.21 18.59
CA LEU A 56 -2.81 16.31 19.31
C LEU A 56 -2.03 15.73 20.49
N PRO A 57 -2.25 16.20 21.74
CA PRO A 57 -1.59 15.63 22.90
C PRO A 57 -2.05 14.19 23.08
N ILE A 58 -1.09 13.26 23.05
CA ILE A 58 -1.34 11.86 23.33
C ILE A 58 -1.10 11.64 24.83
N ASN A 59 -2.11 11.13 25.53
CA ASN A 59 -1.97 10.74 26.93
C ASN A 59 -1.06 9.51 27.06
N ASP A 60 -0.67 9.18 28.30
CA ASP A 60 0.07 7.95 28.56
C ASP A 60 -0.64 6.72 27.97
N LEU A 61 0.03 6.04 27.03
CA LEU A 61 -0.45 4.84 26.34
C LEU A 61 -0.12 3.56 27.12
N GLY A 62 0.54 3.69 28.27
CA GLY A 62 1.08 2.58 29.05
C GLY A 62 2.35 1.99 28.43
N GLU A 63 2.87 0.95 29.07
CA GLU A 63 4.08 0.27 28.60
C GLU A 63 3.83 -0.49 27.31
N ALA A 64 4.75 -0.35 26.36
CA ALA A 64 4.73 -1.12 25.13
C ALA A 64 4.83 -2.62 25.44
N ARG A 65 3.87 -3.40 24.93
CA ARG A 65 3.87 -4.87 25.07
C ARG A 65 4.82 -5.58 24.10
N VAL A 66 5.51 -4.82 23.26
CA VAL A 66 6.40 -5.31 22.20
C VAL A 66 7.75 -4.64 22.37
N THR A 67 8.81 -5.46 22.40
CA THR A 67 10.19 -5.00 22.41
C THR A 67 10.81 -5.25 21.04
N ILE A 68 11.28 -4.19 20.38
CA ILE A 68 12.08 -4.31 19.16
C ILE A 68 13.48 -4.76 19.59
N LEU A 69 13.86 -5.99 19.26
CA LEU A 69 15.18 -6.55 19.59
C LEU A 69 16.24 -6.10 18.58
N GLU A 70 15.87 -6.06 17.31
CA GLU A 70 16.73 -5.69 16.20
C GLU A 70 15.87 -5.15 15.06
N SER A 71 16.38 -4.16 14.34
CA SER A 71 15.79 -3.65 13.10
C SER A 71 16.90 -3.62 12.05
N VAL A 72 16.77 -4.46 11.03
CA VAL A 72 17.73 -4.56 9.93
C VAL A 72 17.11 -3.89 8.71
N SER A 73 17.76 -2.84 8.22
CA SER A 73 17.50 -2.29 6.89
C SER A 73 18.44 -2.95 5.90
N ASP A 74 17.89 -3.70 4.95
CA ASP A 74 18.68 -4.31 3.89
C ASP A 74 18.68 -3.38 2.67
N GLU A 75 19.75 -2.59 2.53
CA GLU A 75 19.97 -1.71 1.38
C GLU A 75 20.30 -2.49 0.09
N SER A 76 20.54 -3.81 0.18
CA SER A 76 20.83 -4.67 -0.96
C SER A 76 19.59 -5.34 -1.56
N LEU A 77 18.42 -5.18 -0.94
CA LEU A 77 17.16 -5.65 -1.51
C LEU A 77 16.73 -4.75 -2.68
N GLU A 78 17.17 -5.14 -3.88
CA GLU A 78 16.49 -4.84 -5.16
C GLU A 78 14.96 -5.13 -5.08
N GLY A 79 14.49 -5.88 -4.08
CA GLY A 79 13.06 -6.08 -3.78
C GLY A 79 12.30 -4.78 -3.43
N VAL A 80 12.95 -3.79 -2.81
CA VAL A 80 12.35 -2.45 -2.61
C VAL A 80 12.19 -1.73 -3.95
N GLU A 81 13.04 -2.04 -4.94
CA GLU A 81 12.89 -1.50 -6.28
C GLU A 81 11.68 -2.09 -6.98
N LEU A 82 11.25 -3.34 -6.73
CA LEU A 82 10.10 -3.92 -7.43
C LEU A 82 8.81 -3.14 -7.16
N GLU A 83 8.52 -2.78 -5.91
CA GLU A 83 7.32 -2.01 -5.54
C GLU A 83 7.29 -0.61 -6.18
N HIS A 84 8.46 -0.04 -6.46
CA HIS A 84 8.63 1.27 -7.09
C HIS A 84 9.08 1.20 -8.57
N SER A 85 9.21 0.00 -9.13
CA SER A 85 9.80 -0.19 -10.45
C SER A 85 8.83 0.26 -11.53
N ARG A 86 9.35 0.96 -12.54
CA ARG A 86 8.57 1.27 -13.74
C ARG A 86 8.31 0.03 -14.61
N ARG A 87 9.19 -0.96 -14.55
CA ARG A 87 9.14 -2.19 -15.35
C ARG A 87 9.67 -3.35 -14.52
N VAL A 88 8.93 -4.46 -14.52
CA VAL A 88 9.34 -5.73 -13.91
C VAL A 88 9.44 -6.76 -15.02
N ILE A 89 10.57 -7.49 -15.07
CA ILE A 89 10.76 -8.64 -15.97
C ILE A 89 10.62 -9.91 -15.13
N GLY A 90 9.52 -10.64 -15.33
CA GLY A 90 9.28 -11.91 -14.65
C GLY A 90 10.02 -13.06 -15.33
N VAL A 91 10.90 -13.74 -14.58
CA VAL A 91 11.66 -14.90 -15.08
C VAL A 91 11.31 -16.13 -14.25
N GLY A 92 10.93 -17.22 -14.92
CA GLY A 92 10.54 -18.48 -14.28
C GLY A 92 11.40 -19.66 -14.70
N LYS A 93 10.99 -20.86 -14.28
CA LYS A 93 11.71 -22.14 -14.56
C LYS A 93 12.04 -22.37 -16.04
N GLY A 94 11.24 -21.82 -16.95
CA GLY A 94 11.43 -21.96 -18.40
C GLY A 94 12.76 -21.42 -18.95
N ILE A 95 13.51 -20.64 -18.16
CA ILE A 95 14.82 -20.11 -18.57
C ILE A 95 15.94 -21.17 -18.54
N GLY A 96 15.69 -22.35 -17.98
CA GLY A 96 16.64 -23.47 -18.03
C GLY A 96 17.76 -23.43 -16.97
N GLY A 97 18.04 -22.26 -16.38
CA GLY A 97 18.97 -22.12 -15.25
C GLY A 97 19.46 -20.68 -15.05
N PRO A 98 20.12 -20.37 -13.92
CA PRO A 98 20.65 -19.03 -13.61
C PRO A 98 21.63 -18.51 -14.66
N GLU A 99 22.34 -19.39 -15.35
CA GLU A 99 23.29 -19.08 -16.43
C GLU A 99 22.66 -18.30 -17.59
N ASN A 100 21.35 -18.42 -17.78
CA ASN A 100 20.61 -17.77 -18.85
C ASN A 100 19.98 -16.43 -18.40
N LEU A 101 20.03 -16.07 -17.11
CA LEU A 101 19.54 -14.79 -16.58
C LEU A 101 20.12 -13.54 -17.28
N PRO A 102 21.40 -13.50 -17.70
CA PRO A 102 21.95 -12.34 -18.41
C PRO A 102 21.22 -12.03 -19.72
N MET A 103 20.58 -13.01 -20.37
CA MET A 103 19.85 -12.81 -21.64
C MET A 103 18.57 -11.99 -21.49
N VAL A 104 18.03 -11.90 -20.27
CA VAL A 104 16.75 -11.25 -19.97
C VAL A 104 16.91 -10.00 -19.10
N ARG A 105 18.15 -9.63 -18.75
CA ARG A 105 18.45 -8.35 -18.11
C ARG A 105 18.47 -7.23 -19.15
N SER A 106 17.72 -6.16 -18.90
CA SER A 106 17.69 -4.94 -19.73
C SER A 106 18.71 -3.92 -19.28
#